data_AF-A0A3M9Z0Z6-F1
#
_entry.id   AF-A0A3M9Z0Z6-F1
#
_cell.length_a   1.000
_cell.length_b   1.000
_cell.length_c   1.000
_cell.angle_alpha   90.00
_cell.angle_beta   90.00
_cell.angle_gamma   90.00
#
_symmetry.space_group_name_H-M   'P 1'
#
loop_
_entity.id
_entity.type
_entity.pdbx_description
1 polymer ?
#
loop_
_entity_poly.entity_id
_entity_poly.type
_entity_poly.pdbx_seq_one_letter_code
_entity_poly.pdbx_strand_id
1 'polypeptide(L)'
;MVDTLERKENNTQSSILTNSEIRQKYSNRVEINHRHNVASDYTEKIQELDKSFNYSDNCPYYWGEPHLSLLYGTPLYEVASPDQKLALNHLYWAAVYYLTAANEIAATLYNEVTASVLFPLGYETLCHELDFETNQERHHIHAFHHIGNSTEMALLGQIILHDILRQVYKSNGILGRVPLRQLVHKFFAAHWSVSPFLATQFFTMRYIANILLQNKESQYSKYYRDLERRGEFTPIPTAVSRYHLLDEAFHMTTSQFLSQDLPKDFPPPSTYERTILNTQVYLLQQNSLYGISGAIPGGFVGDKPGAMPMVYKLLQSPLFGMSSEETFDWMEKIFCHEHEGFHNTLRFHKRALADLRNALEKDEYLWPVNREMRVMAAAGSIEKAIAANKKALKTFAASVSS
;
A
#
# COMPACT_ATOMS: atom_id res chain seq x y z
N MET A 1 3.33 -70.87 -14.83
CA MET A 1 3.08 -70.11 -16.08
C MET A 1 1.69 -69.53 -15.95
N VAL A 2 1.52 -68.22 -16.17
CA VAL A 2 0.31 -67.38 -15.90
C VAL A 2 0.25 -66.90 -14.44
N ASP A 3 0.85 -65.73 -14.15
CA ASP A 3 0.21 -64.40 -13.92
C ASP A 3 -0.25 -64.26 -12.45
N THR A 4 -0.04 -63.16 -11.70
CA THR A 4 0.03 -61.76 -12.10
C THR A 4 0.68 -60.93 -10.98
N LEU A 5 1.25 -59.80 -11.38
CA LEU A 5 1.90 -58.74 -10.61
C LEU A 5 1.09 -58.21 -9.41
N GLU A 6 1.69 -58.21 -8.22
CA GLU A 6 1.32 -57.32 -7.12
C GLU A 6 1.74 -55.89 -7.45
N ARG A 7 0.78 -55.06 -7.87
CA ARG A 7 0.93 -53.60 -7.92
C ARG A 7 0.25 -53.03 -6.67
N LYS A 8 1.04 -52.60 -5.69
CA LYS A 8 0.58 -51.74 -4.59
C LYS A 8 0.15 -50.39 -5.17
N GLU A 9 -1.14 -50.20 -5.36
CA GLU A 9 -1.72 -48.87 -5.55
C GLU A 9 -1.85 -48.19 -4.19
N ASN A 10 -1.11 -47.09 -4.05
CA ASN A 10 -1.18 -46.17 -2.93
C ASN A 10 -2.59 -45.58 -2.86
N ASN A 11 -3.27 -45.83 -1.74
CA ASN A 11 -4.55 -45.26 -1.41
C ASN A 11 -4.36 -43.80 -0.97
N THR A 12 -4.21 -42.88 -1.93
CA THR A 12 -4.28 -41.43 -1.67
C THR A 12 -5.70 -40.97 -1.98
N GLN A 13 -6.63 -41.29 -1.09
CA GLN A 13 -7.98 -40.71 -1.10
C GLN A 13 -7.89 -39.25 -0.64
N SER A 14 -7.64 -38.34 -1.58
CA SER A 14 -7.94 -36.93 -1.41
C SER A 14 -9.46 -36.79 -1.33
N SER A 15 -10.00 -36.70 -0.12
CA SER A 15 -11.43 -36.50 0.11
C SER A 15 -11.87 -35.14 -0.44
N ILE A 16 -12.68 -35.14 -1.49
CA ILE A 16 -13.35 -33.95 -2.02
C ILE A 16 -14.42 -33.56 -1.01
N LEU A 17 -14.22 -32.45 -0.30
CA LEU A 17 -15.20 -31.92 0.65
C LEU A 17 -16.49 -31.53 -0.08
N THR A 18 -17.64 -31.80 0.54
CA THR A 18 -18.95 -31.37 0.05
C THR A 18 -19.14 -29.85 0.22
N ASN A 19 -20.05 -29.23 -0.55
CA ASN A 19 -20.34 -27.79 -0.44
C ASN A 19 -20.76 -27.36 0.98
N SER A 20 -21.42 -28.23 1.75
CA SER A 20 -21.76 -27.98 3.16
C SER A 20 -20.55 -27.99 4.09
N GLU A 21 -19.59 -28.90 3.86
CA GLU A 21 -18.36 -28.98 4.66
C GLU A 21 -17.40 -27.84 4.33
N ILE A 22 -17.36 -27.39 3.06
CA ILE A 22 -16.60 -26.21 2.61
C ILE A 22 -17.17 -24.94 3.28
N ARG A 23 -18.49 -24.74 3.23
CA ARG A 23 -19.15 -23.61 3.88
C ARG A 23 -18.92 -23.60 5.40
N GLN A 24 -19.01 -24.75 6.06
CA GLN A 24 -18.72 -24.87 7.49
C GLN A 24 -17.26 -24.52 7.82
N LYS A 25 -16.31 -24.97 6.99
CA LYS A 25 -14.89 -24.65 7.15
C LYS A 25 -14.62 -23.15 7.00
N TYR A 26 -15.29 -22.49 6.04
CA TYR A 26 -15.17 -21.05 5.85
C TYR A 26 -15.79 -20.25 7.00
N SER A 27 -16.96 -20.67 7.50
CA SER A 27 -17.57 -20.08 8.72
C SER A 27 -16.60 -20.11 9.89
N ASN A 28 -16.02 -21.29 10.17
CA ASN A 28 -15.08 -21.44 11.28
C ASN A 28 -13.83 -20.55 11.12
N ARG A 29 -13.32 -20.36 9.89
CA ARG A 29 -12.15 -19.50 9.64
C ARG A 29 -12.47 -18.03 9.92
N VAL A 30 -13.62 -17.54 9.45
CA VAL A 30 -14.06 -16.16 9.69
C VAL A 30 -14.31 -15.93 11.17
N GLU A 31 -14.97 -16.85 11.85
CA GLU A 31 -15.22 -16.77 13.30
C GLU A 31 -13.93 -16.74 14.12
N ILE A 32 -12.95 -17.59 13.78
CA ILE A 32 -11.66 -17.60 14.46
C ILE A 32 -10.91 -16.28 14.22
N ASN A 33 -10.89 -15.79 12.99
CA ASN A 33 -10.23 -14.52 12.66
C ASN A 33 -10.87 -13.37 13.45
N HIS A 34 -12.20 -13.26 13.40
CA HIS A 34 -12.95 -12.22 14.09
C HIS A 34 -12.68 -12.23 15.60
N ARG A 35 -12.76 -13.40 16.23
CA ARG A 35 -12.50 -13.53 17.67
C ARG A 35 -11.07 -13.10 18.04
N HIS A 36 -10.08 -13.46 17.22
CA HIS A 36 -8.69 -13.07 17.48
C HIS A 36 -8.42 -11.60 17.20
N ASN A 37 -9.05 -11.03 16.17
CA ASN A 37 -8.97 -9.60 15.85
C ASN A 37 -9.51 -8.77 17.01
N VAL A 38 -10.72 -9.07 17.49
CA VAL A 38 -11.32 -8.41 18.66
C VAL A 38 -10.47 -8.60 19.92
N ALA A 39 -9.88 -9.77 20.14
CA ALA A 39 -9.04 -10.03 21.31
C ALA A 39 -7.67 -9.34 21.26
N SER A 40 -7.22 -8.90 20.09
CA SER A 40 -5.90 -8.31 19.86
C SER A 40 -6.01 -6.89 19.31
N ASP A 41 -7.09 -6.18 19.60
CA ASP A 41 -7.36 -4.83 19.10
C ASP A 41 -6.37 -3.82 19.68
N TYR A 42 -5.56 -3.20 18.83
CA TYR A 42 -4.60 -2.18 19.24
C TYR A 42 -5.11 -0.74 19.08
N THR A 43 -6.39 -0.56 18.75
CA THR A 43 -7.03 0.75 18.58
C THR A 43 -6.79 1.69 19.76
N GLU A 44 -7.00 1.23 21.00
CA GLU A 44 -6.79 2.05 22.19
C GLU A 44 -5.33 2.53 22.30
N LYS A 45 -4.38 1.65 21.97
CA LYS A 45 -2.96 1.96 22.02
C LYS A 45 -2.56 3.01 20.98
N ILE A 46 -3.10 2.89 19.77
CA ILE A 46 -2.88 3.86 18.70
C ILE A 46 -3.46 5.22 19.10
N GLN A 47 -4.66 5.26 19.69
CA GLN A 47 -5.26 6.50 20.18
C GLN A 47 -4.46 7.18 21.31
N GLU A 48 -3.92 6.39 22.25
CA GLU A 48 -3.05 6.91 23.32
C GLU A 48 -1.80 7.57 22.74
N LEU A 49 -1.15 6.88 21.80
CA LEU A 49 0.05 7.37 21.12
C LEU A 49 -0.23 8.63 20.29
N ASP A 50 -1.33 8.63 19.55
CA ASP A 50 -1.80 9.76 18.75
C ASP A 50 -2.03 11.00 19.62
N LYS A 51 -2.79 10.86 20.72
CA LYS A 51 -3.03 11.97 21.67
C LYS A 51 -1.76 12.48 22.33
N SER A 52 -0.77 11.62 22.52
CA SER A 52 0.50 11.95 23.16
C SER A 52 1.54 12.47 22.16
N PHE A 53 1.24 12.49 20.87
CA PHE A 53 2.22 12.88 19.86
C PHE A 53 2.60 14.36 19.97
N ASN A 54 3.90 14.59 20.15
CA ASN A 54 4.52 15.90 20.08
C ASN A 54 5.78 15.80 19.21
N TYR A 55 5.86 16.62 18.16
CA TYR A 55 7.00 16.58 17.24
C TYR A 55 8.33 16.90 17.92
N SER A 56 8.37 17.81 18.89
CA SER A 56 9.63 18.21 19.56
C SER A 56 10.31 17.04 20.28
N ASP A 57 9.51 16.12 20.81
CA ASP A 57 10.01 15.00 21.61
C ASP A 57 10.48 13.85 20.71
N ASN A 58 10.02 13.84 19.46
CA ASN A 58 10.29 12.79 18.48
C ASN A 58 11.32 13.22 17.41
N CYS A 59 11.57 14.52 17.23
CA CYS A 59 12.45 15.03 16.18
C CYS A 59 13.96 14.73 16.33
N PRO A 60 14.52 14.46 17.53
CA PRO A 60 15.95 14.12 17.64
C PRO A 60 16.30 12.72 17.12
N TYR A 61 15.32 11.88 16.78
CA TYR A 61 15.50 10.46 16.50
C TYR A 61 14.97 10.09 15.12
N TYR A 62 15.66 9.18 14.44
CA TYR A 62 15.10 8.52 13.25
C TYR A 62 13.84 7.71 13.62
N TRP A 63 12.77 7.86 12.83
CA TRP A 63 11.53 7.09 13.00
C TRP A 63 11.58 5.74 12.28
N GLY A 64 12.59 5.53 11.43
CA GLY A 64 12.90 4.26 10.79
C GLY A 64 14.30 4.30 10.21
N GLU A 65 14.74 3.17 9.66
CA GLU A 65 16.07 3.05 9.04
C GLU A 65 16.34 4.17 8.00
N PRO A 66 17.57 4.74 7.94
CA PRO A 66 17.88 5.85 7.04
C PRO A 66 17.62 5.56 5.56
N HIS A 67 17.72 4.31 5.11
CA HIS A 67 17.48 3.94 3.70
C HIS A 67 16.00 4.05 3.26
N LEU A 68 15.11 4.37 4.20
CA LEU A 68 13.71 4.66 3.93
C LEU A 68 13.45 6.16 3.75
N SER A 69 14.39 7.03 4.10
CA SER A 69 14.22 8.49 3.99
C SER A 69 13.96 8.96 2.57
N LEU A 70 13.19 10.05 2.42
CA LEU A 70 13.10 10.75 1.13
C LEU A 70 14.50 11.10 0.63
N LEU A 71 14.69 10.99 -0.68
CA LEU A 71 15.94 11.29 -1.38
C LEU A 71 17.14 10.42 -0.97
N TYR A 72 16.95 9.38 -0.16
CA TYR A 72 18.04 8.48 0.23
C TYR A 72 18.82 7.96 -0.98
N GLY A 73 20.15 8.02 -0.90
CA GLY A 73 21.05 7.57 -1.96
C GLY A 73 21.02 8.45 -3.22
N THR A 74 20.48 9.67 -3.13
CA THR A 74 20.65 10.72 -4.16
C THR A 74 21.86 11.59 -3.82
N PRO A 75 22.46 12.30 -4.81
CA PRO A 75 23.54 13.23 -4.55
C PRO A 75 23.20 14.32 -3.51
N LEU A 76 21.94 14.76 -3.45
CA LEU A 76 21.51 15.75 -2.46
C LEU A 76 21.53 15.17 -1.03
N TYR A 77 21.03 13.95 -0.85
CA TYR A 77 21.00 13.33 0.46
C TYR A 77 22.40 13.14 1.04
N GLU A 78 23.40 12.80 0.20
CA GLU A 78 24.78 12.64 0.67
C GLU A 78 25.33 13.93 1.30
N VAL A 79 25.07 15.07 0.68
CA VAL A 79 25.54 16.39 1.14
C VAL A 79 24.63 17.06 2.17
N ALA A 80 23.45 16.49 2.43
CA ALA A 80 22.52 17.03 3.41
C ALA A 80 23.09 16.96 4.84
N SER A 81 22.77 17.97 5.65
CA SER A 81 23.15 17.99 7.06
C SER A 81 22.49 16.84 7.85
N PRO A 82 23.01 16.48 9.04
CA PRO A 82 22.36 15.49 9.90
C PRO A 82 20.88 15.81 10.18
N ASP A 83 20.57 17.08 10.48
CA ASP A 83 19.20 17.53 10.74
C ASP A 83 18.31 17.42 9.50
N GLN A 84 18.84 17.75 8.31
CA GLN A 84 18.12 17.54 7.05
C GLN A 84 17.85 16.06 6.78
N LYS A 85 18.79 15.16 7.08
CA LYS A 85 18.60 13.70 6.93
C LYS A 85 17.52 13.16 7.87
N LEU A 86 17.44 13.66 9.10
CA LEU A 86 16.34 13.37 10.03
C LEU A 86 15.01 13.90 9.50
N ALA A 87 14.96 15.16 9.06
CA ALA A 87 13.75 15.75 8.48
C ALA A 87 13.26 14.96 7.25
N LEU A 88 14.16 14.54 6.35
CA LEU A 88 13.83 13.69 5.20
C LEU A 88 13.31 12.30 5.61
N ASN A 89 13.73 11.76 6.75
CA ASN A 89 13.15 10.55 7.33
C ASN A 89 11.71 10.80 7.78
N HIS A 90 11.48 11.87 8.56
CA HIS A 90 10.15 12.18 9.09
C HIS A 90 9.15 12.53 7.98
N LEU A 91 9.59 13.25 6.95
CA LEU A 91 8.76 13.57 5.79
C LEU A 91 8.41 12.33 4.95
N TYR A 92 9.29 11.33 4.89
CA TYR A 92 8.93 10.04 4.30
C TYR A 92 7.77 9.39 5.06
N TRP A 93 7.86 9.36 6.38
CA TRP A 93 6.80 8.83 7.24
C TRP A 93 5.49 9.56 7.09
N ALA A 94 5.51 10.90 7.06
CA ALA A 94 4.32 11.70 6.79
C ALA A 94 3.69 11.32 5.42
N ALA A 95 4.50 11.20 4.36
CA ALA A 95 4.01 10.76 3.05
C ALA A 95 3.40 9.36 3.07
N VAL A 96 4.02 8.40 3.77
CA VAL A 96 3.49 7.04 3.94
C VAL A 96 2.15 7.08 4.67
N TYR A 97 2.05 7.83 5.77
CA TYR A 97 0.83 7.96 6.57
C TYR A 97 -0.35 8.50 5.77
N TYR A 98 -0.16 9.54 4.96
CA TYR A 98 -1.26 10.03 4.11
C TYR A 98 -1.70 9.02 3.05
N LEU A 99 -0.77 8.21 2.53
CA LEU A 99 -1.10 7.15 1.58
C LEU A 99 -1.86 6.01 2.24
N THR A 100 -1.45 5.61 3.44
CA THR A 100 -2.16 4.60 4.23
C THR A 100 -3.56 5.09 4.59
N ALA A 101 -3.71 6.29 5.15
CA ALA A 101 -5.00 6.89 5.44
C ALA A 101 -5.93 6.97 4.21
N ALA A 102 -5.39 7.27 3.02
CA ALA A 102 -6.16 7.28 1.78
C ALA A 102 -6.66 5.87 1.36
N ASN A 103 -5.91 4.82 1.69
CA ASN A 103 -6.32 3.43 1.48
C ASN A 103 -7.36 2.99 2.52
N GLU A 104 -7.24 3.42 3.77
CA GLU A 104 -8.18 3.11 4.86
C GLU A 104 -9.54 3.78 4.68
N ILE A 105 -9.56 5.03 4.17
CA ILE A 105 -10.79 5.71 3.75
C ILE A 105 -11.49 4.91 2.66
N ALA A 106 -10.72 4.39 1.69
CA ALA A 106 -11.26 3.49 0.68
C ALA A 106 -11.82 2.24 1.37
N ALA A 107 -11.01 1.51 2.15
CA ALA A 107 -11.40 0.28 2.87
C ALA A 107 -12.74 0.42 3.62
N THR A 108 -12.93 1.48 4.40
CA THR A 108 -14.18 1.79 5.10
C THR A 108 -15.40 1.75 4.16
N LEU A 109 -15.34 2.42 3.01
CA LEU A 109 -16.44 2.45 2.04
C LEU A 109 -16.75 1.05 1.49
N TYR A 110 -15.73 0.27 1.16
CA TYR A 110 -15.95 -1.04 0.53
C TYR A 110 -16.35 -2.12 1.52
N ASN A 111 -15.93 -2.01 2.78
CA ASN A 111 -16.41 -2.84 3.87
C ASN A 111 -17.93 -2.68 3.99
N GLU A 112 -18.44 -1.45 4.04
CA GLU A 112 -19.88 -1.16 4.11
C GLU A 112 -20.66 -1.70 2.88
N VAL A 113 -20.13 -1.47 1.67
CA VAL A 113 -20.75 -1.98 0.43
C VAL A 113 -20.80 -3.50 0.44
N THR A 114 -19.71 -4.15 0.81
CA THR A 114 -19.59 -5.62 0.80
C THR A 114 -20.47 -6.25 1.87
N ALA A 115 -20.47 -5.70 3.09
CA ALA A 115 -21.34 -6.15 4.17
C ALA A 115 -22.82 -6.05 3.76
N SER A 116 -23.22 -4.96 3.08
CA SER A 116 -24.59 -4.78 2.59
C SER A 116 -25.01 -5.84 1.56
N VAL A 117 -24.09 -6.33 0.73
CA VAL A 117 -24.34 -7.39 -0.26
C VAL A 117 -24.35 -8.78 0.38
N LEU A 118 -23.48 -9.02 1.36
CA LEU A 118 -23.29 -10.34 1.96
C LEU A 118 -24.26 -10.64 3.11
N PHE A 119 -24.77 -9.62 3.81
CA PHE A 119 -25.68 -9.79 4.93
C PHE A 119 -26.95 -10.58 4.57
N PRO A 120 -27.67 -10.29 3.46
CA PRO A 120 -28.85 -11.07 3.06
C PRO A 120 -28.55 -12.52 2.66
N LEU A 121 -27.27 -12.88 2.49
CA LEU A 121 -26.81 -14.21 2.10
C LEU A 121 -26.40 -15.08 3.31
N GLY A 122 -26.52 -14.55 4.53
CA GLY A 122 -26.23 -15.29 5.78
C GLY A 122 -24.77 -15.27 6.20
N TYR A 123 -23.97 -14.28 5.76
CA TYR A 123 -22.57 -14.11 6.18
C TYR A 123 -22.42 -13.13 7.36
N GLU A 124 -23.26 -13.28 8.39
CA GLU A 124 -23.39 -12.28 9.48
C GLU A 124 -22.08 -12.01 10.22
N THR A 125 -21.32 -13.05 10.60
CA THR A 125 -20.04 -12.90 11.29
C THR A 125 -19.01 -12.15 10.44
N LEU A 126 -19.01 -12.37 9.13
CA LEU A 126 -18.12 -11.65 8.21
C LEU A 126 -18.51 -10.16 8.13
N CYS A 127 -19.80 -9.85 8.14
CA CYS A 127 -20.25 -8.46 8.20
C CYS A 127 -19.81 -7.78 9.51
N HIS A 128 -19.91 -8.47 10.66
CA HIS A 128 -19.40 -7.94 11.93
C HIS A 128 -17.87 -7.72 11.91
N GLU A 129 -17.12 -8.60 11.25
CA GLU A 129 -15.68 -8.40 11.05
C GLU A 129 -15.39 -7.15 10.20
N LEU A 130 -16.12 -6.95 9.11
CA LEU A 130 -15.98 -5.76 8.25
C LEU A 130 -16.37 -4.47 8.98
N ASP A 131 -17.40 -4.51 9.83
CA ASP A 131 -17.81 -3.37 10.67
C ASP A 131 -16.76 -3.06 11.74
N PHE A 132 -16.22 -4.09 12.38
CA PHE A 132 -15.17 -3.94 13.39
C PHE A 132 -13.91 -3.33 12.79
N GLU A 133 -13.45 -3.89 11.66
CA GLU A 133 -12.34 -3.37 10.89
C GLU A 133 -12.56 -1.91 10.50
N THR A 134 -13.75 -1.57 9.97
CA THR A 134 -14.12 -0.18 9.64
C THR A 134 -13.98 0.77 10.84
N ASN A 135 -14.26 0.31 12.05
CA ASN A 135 -14.06 1.12 13.25
C ASN A 135 -12.57 1.34 13.55
N GLN A 136 -11.73 0.30 13.42
CA GLN A 136 -10.27 0.41 13.60
C GLN A 136 -9.69 1.43 12.61
N GLU A 137 -10.07 1.34 11.32
CA GLU A 137 -9.55 2.24 10.28
C GLU A 137 -9.80 3.72 10.57
N ARG A 138 -10.92 4.08 11.21
CA ARG A 138 -11.19 5.49 11.58
C ARG A 138 -10.14 6.04 12.54
N HIS A 139 -9.60 5.21 13.42
CA HIS A 139 -8.57 5.60 14.37
C HIS A 139 -7.19 5.67 13.72
N HIS A 140 -6.90 4.76 12.79
CA HIS A 140 -5.68 4.81 11.99
C HIS A 140 -5.63 6.09 11.15
N ILE A 141 -6.70 6.39 10.40
CA ILE A 141 -6.84 7.60 9.57
C ILE A 141 -6.57 8.86 10.39
N HIS A 142 -7.16 8.94 11.59
CA HIS A 142 -6.99 10.10 12.47
C HIS A 142 -5.51 10.25 12.90
N ALA A 143 -4.90 9.18 13.42
CA ALA A 143 -3.52 9.20 13.88
C ALA A 143 -2.54 9.58 12.76
N PHE A 144 -2.73 9.00 11.57
CA PHE A 144 -1.90 9.28 10.41
C PHE A 144 -1.99 10.72 9.93
N HIS A 145 -3.20 11.28 9.87
CA HIS A 145 -3.37 12.69 9.52
C HIS A 145 -2.82 13.62 10.58
N HIS A 146 -3.07 13.36 11.87
CA HIS A 146 -2.58 14.21 12.95
C HIS A 146 -1.05 14.24 12.98
N ILE A 147 -0.40 13.07 13.02
CA ILE A 147 1.06 12.98 13.04
C ILE A 147 1.67 13.59 11.78
N GLY A 148 1.14 13.25 10.60
CA GLY A 148 1.63 13.78 9.32
C GLY A 148 1.56 15.31 9.27
N ASN A 149 0.39 15.89 9.57
CA ASN A 149 0.18 17.34 9.48
C ASN A 149 1.06 18.08 10.50
N SER A 150 1.13 17.60 11.74
CA SER A 150 1.98 18.19 12.78
C SER A 150 3.46 18.18 12.41
N THR A 151 3.92 17.11 11.75
CA THR A 151 5.29 16.97 11.25
C THR A 151 5.60 17.98 10.14
N GLU A 152 4.73 18.09 9.14
CA GLU A 152 4.93 19.03 8.04
C GLU A 152 4.88 20.49 8.51
N MET A 153 3.94 20.82 9.40
CA MET A 153 3.87 22.16 9.97
C MET A 153 5.15 22.52 10.75
N ALA A 154 5.72 21.57 11.51
CA ALA A 154 6.95 21.80 12.25
C ALA A 154 8.19 21.92 11.35
N LEU A 155 8.28 21.13 10.28
CA LEU A 155 9.46 21.09 9.40
C LEU A 155 9.43 22.12 8.27
N LEU A 156 8.26 22.40 7.72
CA LEU A 156 8.08 23.16 6.48
C LEU A 156 7.27 24.45 6.69
N GLY A 157 6.60 24.60 7.84
CA GLY A 157 5.69 25.73 8.13
C GLY A 157 4.36 25.67 7.38
N GLN A 158 4.14 24.65 6.56
CA GLN A 158 2.96 24.47 5.72
C GLN A 158 2.80 22.99 5.33
N ILE A 159 1.59 22.61 4.95
CA ILE A 159 1.25 21.26 4.49
C ILE A 159 1.49 21.18 2.97
N ILE A 160 2.56 20.50 2.55
CA ILE A 160 2.99 20.37 1.15
C ILE A 160 2.71 18.96 0.62
N LEU A 161 3.16 17.94 1.34
CA LEU A 161 3.14 16.54 0.92
C LEU A 161 1.70 16.04 0.87
N HIS A 162 0.91 16.27 1.92
CA HIS A 162 -0.50 15.90 1.94
C HIS A 162 -1.24 16.48 0.73
N ASP A 163 -1.05 17.76 0.40
CA ASP A 163 -1.75 18.41 -0.71
C ASP A 163 -1.38 17.82 -2.06
N ILE A 164 -0.09 17.58 -2.30
CA ILE A 164 0.38 16.94 -3.55
C ILE A 164 -0.16 15.51 -3.63
N LEU A 165 -0.04 14.73 -2.55
CA LEU A 165 -0.52 13.36 -2.51
C LEU A 165 -2.04 13.33 -2.67
N ARG A 166 -2.79 14.26 -2.07
CA ARG A 166 -4.23 14.38 -2.27
C ARG A 166 -4.57 14.72 -3.72
N GLN A 167 -3.82 15.57 -4.40
CA GLN A 167 -4.04 15.84 -5.82
C GLN A 167 -3.77 14.60 -6.70
N VAL A 168 -2.70 13.86 -6.39
CA VAL A 168 -2.30 12.65 -7.15
C VAL A 168 -3.22 11.46 -6.85
N TYR A 169 -3.60 11.25 -5.59
CA TYR A 169 -4.28 10.05 -5.12
C TYR A 169 -5.76 10.26 -4.77
N LYS A 170 -6.22 11.48 -4.42
CA LYS A 170 -7.47 11.81 -3.64
C LYS A 170 -7.88 10.70 -2.66
N SER A 171 -9.06 10.76 -2.06
CA SER A 171 -9.58 9.76 -1.11
C SER A 171 -9.97 8.41 -1.77
N ASN A 172 -9.27 7.98 -2.83
CA ASN A 172 -9.60 6.78 -3.60
C ASN A 172 -8.48 5.72 -3.57
N GLY A 173 -7.54 5.84 -2.62
CA GLY A 173 -6.38 4.96 -2.50
C GLY A 173 -5.63 4.72 -3.81
N ILE A 174 -5.26 3.46 -4.05
CA ILE A 174 -4.41 3.04 -5.17
C ILE A 174 -5.04 3.24 -6.57
N LEU A 175 -6.36 3.43 -6.68
CA LEU A 175 -7.06 3.72 -7.94
C LEU A 175 -7.05 5.21 -8.32
N GLY A 176 -6.46 6.07 -7.47
CA GLY A 176 -6.43 7.51 -7.67
C GLY A 176 -5.71 8.00 -8.94
N ARG A 177 -4.99 7.13 -9.66
CA ARG A 177 -4.08 7.52 -10.74
C ARG A 177 -4.57 7.22 -12.16
N VAL A 178 -5.78 6.67 -12.32
CA VAL A 178 -6.31 6.29 -13.65
C VAL A 178 -6.80 7.52 -14.44
N PRO A 179 -6.51 7.66 -15.76
CA PRO A 179 -7.12 8.68 -16.64
C PRO A 179 -8.65 8.64 -16.64
N LEU A 180 -9.32 9.78 -16.88
CA LEU A 180 -10.80 9.92 -16.73
C LEU A 180 -11.30 9.42 -15.36
N ARG A 181 -10.45 9.61 -14.34
CA ARG A 181 -10.54 9.10 -12.98
C ARG A 181 -11.91 9.13 -12.32
N GLN A 182 -12.64 10.25 -12.44
CA GLN A 182 -13.97 10.36 -11.82
C GLN A 182 -14.97 9.42 -12.47
N LEU A 183 -14.88 9.24 -13.78
CA LEU A 183 -15.75 8.32 -14.52
C LEU A 183 -15.37 6.88 -14.19
N VAL A 184 -14.08 6.55 -14.16
CA VAL A 184 -13.59 5.20 -13.80
C VAL A 184 -13.97 4.83 -12.37
N HIS A 185 -13.83 5.76 -11.43
CA HIS A 185 -14.19 5.50 -10.03
C HIS A 185 -15.70 5.34 -9.86
N LYS A 186 -16.50 6.25 -10.44
CA LYS A 186 -17.97 6.12 -10.44
C LYS A 186 -18.42 4.84 -11.14
N PHE A 187 -17.74 4.47 -12.21
CA PHE A 187 -17.98 3.21 -12.91
C PHE A 187 -17.76 2.05 -11.96
N PHE A 188 -16.57 1.83 -11.41
CA PHE A 188 -16.37 0.67 -10.54
C PHE A 188 -17.24 0.72 -9.27
N ALA A 189 -17.47 1.91 -8.70
CA ALA A 189 -18.43 2.12 -7.59
C ALA A 189 -19.84 1.63 -7.90
N ALA A 190 -20.34 1.91 -9.10
CA ALA A 190 -21.65 1.44 -9.52
C ALA A 190 -21.72 -0.07 -9.74
N HIS A 191 -20.58 -0.77 -9.90
CA HIS A 191 -20.56 -2.18 -10.25
C HIS A 191 -20.25 -3.12 -9.07
N TRP A 192 -19.64 -2.64 -7.99
CA TRP A 192 -19.29 -3.51 -6.86
C TRP A 192 -20.50 -4.11 -6.15
N SER A 193 -21.64 -3.42 -6.10
CA SER A 193 -22.85 -3.95 -5.49
C SER A 193 -23.75 -4.77 -6.43
N VAL A 194 -23.35 -4.92 -7.70
CA VAL A 194 -24.19 -5.58 -8.73
C VAL A 194 -24.26 -7.10 -8.53
N SER A 195 -23.23 -7.69 -7.93
CA SER A 195 -23.24 -9.11 -7.60
C SER A 195 -22.37 -9.43 -6.37
N PRO A 196 -22.65 -10.54 -5.68
CA PRO A 196 -21.80 -11.01 -4.57
C PRO A 196 -20.36 -11.25 -5.01
N PHE A 197 -20.14 -11.76 -6.23
CA PHE A 197 -18.80 -11.91 -6.78
C PHE A 197 -18.08 -10.55 -6.83
N LEU A 198 -18.63 -9.54 -7.53
CA LEU A 198 -17.96 -8.24 -7.67
C LEU A 198 -17.76 -7.50 -6.35
N ALA A 199 -18.67 -7.65 -5.39
CA ALA A 199 -18.53 -7.05 -4.06
C ALA A 199 -17.26 -7.56 -3.36
N THR A 200 -17.01 -8.87 -3.44
CA THR A 200 -15.80 -9.46 -2.85
C THR A 200 -14.51 -9.12 -3.61
N GLN A 201 -14.60 -8.79 -4.91
CA GLN A 201 -13.42 -8.59 -5.75
C GLN A 201 -12.70 -7.25 -5.54
N PHE A 202 -13.30 -6.28 -4.84
CA PHE A 202 -12.52 -5.14 -4.32
C PHE A 202 -11.37 -5.60 -3.42
N PHE A 203 -11.58 -6.67 -2.64
CA PHE A 203 -10.57 -7.18 -1.72
C PHE A 203 -9.36 -7.80 -2.43
N THR A 204 -9.44 -8.11 -3.73
CA THR A 204 -8.26 -8.46 -4.53
C THR A 204 -7.30 -7.27 -4.61
N MET A 205 -7.84 -6.05 -4.76
CA MET A 205 -7.06 -4.82 -4.82
C MET A 205 -6.50 -4.44 -3.46
N ARG A 206 -7.30 -4.59 -2.40
CA ARG A 206 -6.84 -4.39 -1.03
C ARG A 206 -5.76 -5.40 -0.65
N TYR A 207 -5.94 -6.66 -1.02
CA TYR A 207 -4.94 -7.68 -0.76
C TYR A 207 -3.60 -7.36 -1.43
N ILE A 208 -3.63 -6.88 -2.68
CA ILE A 208 -2.43 -6.35 -3.36
C ILE A 208 -1.84 -5.16 -2.57
N ALA A 209 -2.65 -4.20 -2.14
CA ALA A 209 -2.19 -3.05 -1.36
C ALA A 209 -1.54 -3.48 -0.02
N ASN A 210 -2.12 -4.44 0.69
CA ASN A 210 -1.61 -4.94 1.96
C ASN A 210 -0.26 -5.67 1.77
N ILE A 211 -0.09 -6.45 0.70
CA ILE A 211 1.21 -7.06 0.36
C ILE A 211 2.27 -5.97 0.10
N LEU A 212 1.92 -4.93 -0.64
CA LEU A 212 2.81 -3.80 -0.92
C LEU A 212 3.19 -3.03 0.35
N LEU A 213 2.24 -2.88 1.29
CA LEU A 213 2.45 -2.23 2.57
C LEU A 213 3.37 -3.06 3.48
N GLN A 214 3.12 -4.37 3.61
CA GLN A 214 3.95 -5.29 4.39
C GLN A 214 5.41 -5.32 3.94
N ASN A 215 5.66 -5.12 2.65
CA ASN A 215 7.01 -5.02 2.10
C ASN A 215 7.85 -3.91 2.77
N LYS A 216 7.17 -2.86 3.27
CA LYS A 216 7.76 -1.72 4.01
C LYS A 216 7.60 -1.89 5.52
N GLU A 217 6.40 -2.21 5.99
CA GLU A 217 6.09 -2.26 7.43
C GLU A 217 6.84 -3.36 8.19
N SER A 218 7.22 -4.45 7.53
CA SER A 218 8.11 -5.46 8.12
C SER A 218 9.46 -4.86 8.56
N GLN A 219 9.95 -3.82 7.87
CA GLN A 219 11.18 -3.12 8.26
C GLN A 219 10.94 -2.20 9.44
N TYR A 220 9.78 -1.53 9.50
CA TYR A 220 9.39 -0.68 10.62
C TYR A 220 9.25 -1.49 11.91
N SER A 221 8.56 -2.64 11.82
CA SER A 221 8.39 -3.56 12.95
C SER A 221 9.72 -4.18 13.41
N LYS A 222 10.65 -4.44 12.49
CA LYS A 222 12.00 -4.85 12.85
C LYS A 222 12.72 -3.73 13.63
N TYR A 223 12.69 -2.50 13.10
CA TYR A 223 13.31 -1.33 13.73
C TYR A 223 12.76 -1.08 15.14
N TYR A 224 11.43 -1.10 15.31
CA TYR A 224 10.77 -1.03 16.62
C TYR A 224 11.34 -2.06 17.62
N ARG A 225 11.42 -3.33 17.21
CA ARG A 225 11.94 -4.41 18.07
C ARG A 225 13.43 -4.28 18.37
N ASP A 226 14.20 -3.69 17.46
CA ASP A 226 15.63 -3.41 17.67
C ASP A 226 15.82 -2.28 18.70
N LEU A 227 14.96 -1.24 18.68
CA LEU A 227 14.94 -0.18 19.69
C LEU A 227 14.58 -0.73 21.08
N GLU A 228 13.49 -1.50 21.19
CA GLU A 228 13.07 -2.12 22.45
C GLU A 228 14.17 -3.02 23.03
N ARG A 229 14.79 -3.87 22.20
CA ARG A 229 15.88 -4.76 22.66
C ARG A 229 17.09 -4.00 23.19
N ARG A 230 17.36 -2.81 22.66
CA ARG A 230 18.48 -1.96 23.10
C ARG A 230 18.11 -1.03 24.26
N GLY A 231 16.84 -0.99 24.65
CA GLY A 231 16.34 -0.03 25.65
C GLY A 231 16.44 1.42 25.16
N GLU A 232 16.43 1.63 23.84
CA GLU A 232 16.49 2.96 23.22
C GLU A 232 15.10 3.60 23.17
N PHE A 233 15.06 4.93 23.07
CA PHE A 233 13.82 5.66 22.90
C PHE A 233 13.10 5.21 21.63
N THR A 234 11.81 4.95 21.73
CA THR A 234 10.96 4.57 20.58
C THR A 234 10.11 5.76 20.17
N PRO A 235 10.36 6.35 18.98
CA PRO A 235 9.51 7.41 18.47
C PRO A 235 8.07 6.94 18.31
N ILE A 236 7.13 7.81 18.65
CA ILE A 236 5.69 7.54 18.55
C ILE A 236 5.29 7.08 17.13
N PRO A 237 5.77 7.68 16.02
CA PRO A 237 5.43 7.20 14.68
C PRO A 237 5.88 5.74 14.44
N THR A 238 7.05 5.36 14.94
CA THR A 238 7.53 3.98 14.88
C THR A 238 6.60 3.03 15.65
N ALA A 239 6.13 3.45 16.84
CA ALA A 239 5.22 2.66 17.66
C ALA A 239 3.82 2.53 17.02
N VAL A 240 3.24 3.62 16.53
CA VAL A 240 1.94 3.62 15.84
C VAL A 240 1.97 2.64 14.67
N SER A 241 3.02 2.68 13.85
CA SER A 241 3.18 1.78 12.70
C SER A 241 3.34 0.31 13.09
N ARG A 242 3.93 0.05 14.27
CA ARG A 242 4.04 -1.31 14.79
C ARG A 242 2.67 -1.87 15.15
N TYR A 243 1.83 -1.08 15.82
CA TYR A 243 0.50 -1.49 16.24
C TYR A 243 -0.46 -1.58 15.05
N HIS A 244 -0.39 -0.63 14.13
CA HIS A 244 -1.11 -0.69 12.85
C HIS A 244 -0.85 -2.01 12.09
N LEU A 245 0.43 -2.41 11.96
CA LEU A 245 0.78 -3.67 11.31
C LEU A 245 0.17 -4.91 12.00
N LEU A 246 -0.06 -4.86 13.31
CA LEU A 246 -0.66 -5.97 14.05
C LEU A 246 -2.15 -6.11 13.74
N ASP A 247 -2.87 -4.98 13.62
CA ASP A 247 -4.27 -4.98 13.17
C ASP A 247 -4.38 -5.44 11.69
N GLU A 248 -3.51 -4.91 10.82
CA GLU A 248 -3.47 -5.25 9.38
C GLU A 248 -3.20 -6.73 9.09
N ALA A 249 -2.62 -7.49 10.03
CA ALA A 249 -2.46 -8.93 9.89
C ALA A 249 -3.82 -9.67 9.81
N PHE A 250 -4.82 -9.20 10.57
CA PHE A 250 -6.18 -9.71 10.52
C PHE A 250 -6.91 -9.23 9.26
N HIS A 251 -6.75 -7.95 8.91
CA HIS A 251 -7.39 -7.36 7.72
C HIS A 251 -6.88 -8.00 6.42
N MET A 252 -5.60 -8.35 6.36
CA MET A 252 -5.04 -9.13 5.26
C MET A 252 -5.69 -10.51 5.16
N THR A 253 -5.93 -11.18 6.30
CA THR A 253 -6.58 -12.50 6.33
C THR A 253 -8.02 -12.41 5.83
N THR A 254 -8.76 -11.38 6.26
CA THR A 254 -10.11 -11.08 5.78
C THR A 254 -10.11 -10.79 4.28
N SER A 255 -9.18 -9.94 3.80
CA SER A 255 -9.04 -9.60 2.39
C SER A 255 -8.72 -10.81 1.51
N GLN A 256 -7.82 -11.69 1.96
CA GLN A 256 -7.51 -12.92 1.24
C GLN A 256 -8.74 -13.84 1.15
N PHE A 257 -9.45 -14.02 2.27
CA PHE A 257 -10.65 -14.86 2.31
C PHE A 257 -11.72 -14.33 1.34
N LEU A 258 -12.02 -13.03 1.40
CA LEU A 258 -12.98 -12.37 0.51
C LEU A 258 -12.57 -12.47 -0.96
N SER A 259 -11.29 -12.23 -1.28
CA SER A 259 -10.84 -12.21 -2.68
C SER A 259 -10.71 -13.59 -3.32
N GLN A 260 -10.31 -14.62 -2.57
CA GLN A 260 -9.89 -15.91 -3.14
C GLN A 260 -10.77 -17.11 -2.76
N ASP A 261 -11.38 -17.09 -1.57
CA ASP A 261 -12.08 -18.26 -1.04
C ASP A 261 -13.60 -18.11 -1.09
N LEU A 262 -14.14 -17.00 -0.57
CA LEU A 262 -15.57 -16.72 -0.61
C LEU A 262 -16.19 -16.72 -2.02
N PRO A 263 -15.51 -16.26 -3.10
CA PRO A 263 -16.11 -16.24 -4.43
C PRO A 263 -16.49 -17.64 -4.95
N LYS A 264 -15.89 -18.70 -4.39
CA LYS A 264 -16.19 -20.10 -4.73
C LYS A 264 -17.57 -20.54 -4.23
N ASP A 265 -18.17 -19.81 -3.30
CA ASP A 265 -19.52 -20.07 -2.79
C ASP A 265 -20.62 -19.47 -3.69
N PHE A 266 -20.24 -18.69 -4.71
CA PHE A 266 -21.15 -18.08 -5.67
C PHE A 266 -21.15 -18.83 -7.00
N PRO A 267 -22.17 -18.61 -7.87
CA PRO A 267 -22.10 -19.09 -9.25
C PRO A 267 -20.82 -18.62 -9.95
N PRO A 268 -20.27 -19.41 -10.90
CA PRO A 268 -19.11 -18.99 -11.66
C PRO A 268 -19.30 -17.61 -12.26
N PRO A 269 -18.30 -16.72 -12.18
CA PRO A 269 -18.48 -15.34 -12.63
C PRO A 269 -18.72 -15.30 -14.12
N SER A 270 -19.67 -14.46 -14.52
CA SER A 270 -19.93 -14.13 -15.91
C SER A 270 -18.70 -13.51 -16.59
N THR A 271 -18.70 -13.52 -17.92
CA THR A 271 -17.69 -12.82 -18.73
C THR A 271 -17.58 -11.35 -18.34
N TYR A 272 -18.72 -10.72 -18.02
CA TYR A 272 -18.77 -9.34 -17.60
C TYR A 272 -18.04 -9.13 -16.27
N GLU A 273 -18.38 -9.88 -15.23
CA GLU A 273 -17.75 -9.77 -13.91
C GLU A 273 -16.24 -10.03 -13.95
N ARG A 274 -15.82 -11.06 -14.69
CA ARG A 274 -14.39 -11.32 -14.93
C ARG A 274 -13.69 -10.17 -15.63
N THR A 275 -14.37 -9.52 -16.58
CA THR A 275 -13.80 -8.37 -17.30
C THR A 275 -13.59 -7.18 -16.37
N ILE A 276 -14.55 -6.90 -15.47
CA ILE A 276 -14.47 -5.81 -14.49
C ILE A 276 -13.29 -6.02 -13.54
N LEU A 277 -13.22 -7.20 -12.88
CA LEU A 277 -12.11 -7.58 -12.00
C LEU A 277 -10.76 -7.39 -12.70
N ASN A 278 -10.63 -7.95 -13.91
CA ASN A 278 -9.35 -7.95 -14.59
C ASN A 278 -8.94 -6.58 -15.11
N THR A 279 -9.88 -5.78 -15.56
CA THR A 279 -9.62 -4.40 -15.95
C THR A 279 -9.11 -3.60 -14.76
N GLN A 280 -9.68 -3.82 -13.58
CA GLN A 280 -9.26 -3.13 -12.36
C GLN A 280 -7.81 -3.46 -11.97
N VAL A 281 -7.44 -4.74 -11.93
CA VAL A 281 -6.07 -5.18 -11.59
C VAL A 281 -5.07 -4.72 -12.67
N TYR A 282 -5.48 -4.75 -13.94
CA TYR A 282 -4.64 -4.26 -15.02
C TYR A 282 -4.38 -2.74 -14.91
N LEU A 283 -5.42 -1.95 -14.66
CA LEU A 283 -5.31 -0.50 -14.44
C LEU A 283 -4.49 -0.17 -13.20
N LEU A 284 -4.61 -0.95 -12.13
CA LEU A 284 -3.74 -0.83 -10.97
C LEU A 284 -2.26 -0.95 -11.36
N GLN A 285 -1.92 -2.01 -12.08
CA GLN A 285 -0.55 -2.23 -12.51
C GLN A 285 -0.04 -1.05 -13.34
N GLN A 286 -0.84 -0.58 -14.30
CA GLN A 286 -0.46 0.51 -15.20
C GLN A 286 -0.28 1.86 -14.50
N ASN A 287 -1.07 2.16 -13.47
CA ASN A 287 -1.14 3.52 -12.93
C ASN A 287 -0.43 3.65 -11.57
N SER A 288 -0.29 2.55 -10.83
CA SER A 288 0.22 2.58 -9.46
C SER A 288 1.39 1.62 -9.21
N LEU A 289 1.71 0.75 -10.18
CA LEU A 289 2.85 -0.19 -10.10
C LEU A 289 3.74 -0.14 -11.36
N TYR A 290 3.62 0.93 -12.16
CA TYR A 290 4.34 1.11 -13.42
C TYR A 290 5.43 2.19 -13.29
N GLY A 291 6.44 1.93 -12.45
CA GLY A 291 7.64 2.73 -12.44
C GLY A 291 8.55 2.45 -11.26
N ILE A 292 9.65 3.20 -11.23
CA ILE A 292 10.62 3.25 -10.13
C ILE A 292 10.89 4.72 -9.87
N SER A 293 10.68 5.15 -8.64
CA SER A 293 11.06 6.49 -8.19
C SER A 293 12.52 6.53 -7.77
N GLY A 294 13.24 7.57 -8.21
CA GLY A 294 14.59 7.89 -7.71
C GLY A 294 14.55 8.63 -6.37
N ALA A 295 13.47 9.36 -6.09
CA ALA A 295 13.36 10.23 -4.92
C ALA A 295 12.63 9.60 -3.72
N ILE A 296 11.77 8.61 -3.94
CA ILE A 296 10.90 8.02 -2.90
C ILE A 296 11.22 6.52 -2.78
N PRO A 297 11.86 6.08 -1.69
CA PRO A 297 12.10 4.65 -1.45
C PRO A 297 10.82 3.82 -1.49
N GLY A 298 10.83 2.77 -2.31
CA GLY A 298 9.66 1.90 -2.50
C GLY A 298 8.49 2.59 -3.21
N GLY A 299 8.75 3.64 -4.00
CA GLY A 299 7.78 4.24 -4.92
C GLY A 299 7.73 3.46 -6.24
N PHE A 300 6.66 2.70 -6.48
CA PHE A 300 6.47 1.85 -7.68
C PHE A 300 5.82 2.58 -8.85
N VAL A 301 6.10 3.87 -8.95
CA VAL A 301 5.49 4.78 -9.92
C VAL A 301 6.56 5.76 -10.39
N GLY A 302 6.40 6.28 -11.61
CA GLY A 302 7.27 7.34 -12.10
C GLY A 302 7.22 8.59 -11.22
N ASP A 303 8.29 9.39 -11.25
CA ASP A 303 8.45 10.57 -10.39
C ASP A 303 7.48 11.71 -10.73
N LYS A 304 6.97 11.77 -11.97
CA LYS A 304 5.84 12.65 -12.36
C LYS A 304 4.53 11.86 -12.30
N PRO A 305 3.42 12.41 -11.75
CA PRO A 305 3.22 13.79 -11.29
C PRO A 305 3.48 14.07 -9.80
N GLY A 306 3.94 13.10 -9.00
CA GLY A 306 4.02 13.25 -7.53
C GLY A 306 5.36 13.75 -7.01
N ALA A 307 6.42 12.96 -7.19
CA ALA A 307 7.72 13.21 -6.59
C ALA A 307 8.38 14.49 -7.12
N MET A 308 8.26 14.80 -8.41
CA MET A 308 8.88 16.01 -8.98
C MET A 308 8.34 17.32 -8.35
N PRO A 309 7.01 17.59 -8.32
CA PRO A 309 6.49 18.77 -7.63
C PRO A 309 6.79 18.78 -6.13
N MET A 310 6.81 17.60 -5.49
CA MET A 310 7.12 17.48 -4.06
C MET A 310 8.56 17.88 -3.76
N VAL A 311 9.53 17.37 -4.53
CA VAL A 311 10.95 17.71 -4.38
C VAL A 311 11.19 19.18 -4.71
N TYR A 312 10.55 19.71 -5.76
CA TYR A 312 10.65 21.14 -6.09
C TYR A 312 10.24 22.03 -4.90
N LYS A 313 9.06 21.79 -4.32
CA LYS A 313 8.58 22.57 -3.18
C LYS A 313 9.41 22.34 -1.91
N LEU A 314 9.89 21.12 -1.70
CA LEU A 314 10.76 20.78 -0.58
C LEU A 314 12.09 21.55 -0.63
N LEU A 315 12.71 21.61 -1.80
CA LEU A 315 14.00 22.30 -1.99
C LEU A 315 13.88 23.82 -1.80
N GLN A 316 12.73 24.39 -2.13
CA GLN A 316 12.44 25.82 -1.89
C GLN A 316 11.93 26.13 -0.49
N SER A 317 11.61 25.11 0.32
CA SER A 317 11.14 25.30 1.69
C SER A 317 12.28 25.76 2.60
N PRO A 318 11.99 26.28 3.81
CA PRO A 318 13.02 26.66 4.79
C PRO A 318 14.03 25.55 5.15
N LEU A 319 13.68 24.28 4.89
CA LEU A 319 14.57 23.15 5.14
C LEU A 319 15.83 23.17 4.26
N PHE A 320 15.73 23.70 3.04
CA PHE A 320 16.82 23.76 2.06
C PHE A 320 17.09 25.18 1.55
N GLY A 321 16.06 26.03 1.45
CA GLY A 321 16.17 27.45 1.13
C GLY A 321 16.71 27.74 -0.28
N MET A 322 16.58 26.81 -1.22
CA MET A 322 17.16 26.94 -2.55
C MET A 322 16.35 27.91 -3.42
N SER A 323 17.06 28.63 -4.29
CA SER A 323 16.44 29.36 -5.39
C SER A 323 15.82 28.41 -6.42
N SER A 324 15.02 28.95 -7.34
CA SER A 324 14.44 28.16 -8.44
C SER A 324 15.50 27.53 -9.34
N GLU A 325 16.57 28.27 -9.66
CA GLU A 325 17.68 27.79 -10.48
C GLU A 325 18.42 26.64 -9.80
N GLU A 326 18.85 26.82 -8.55
CA GLU A 326 19.51 25.77 -7.77
C GLU A 326 18.62 24.54 -7.60
N THR A 327 17.31 24.74 -7.44
CA THR A 327 16.34 23.64 -7.33
C THR A 327 16.34 22.79 -8.60
N PHE A 328 16.32 23.38 -9.79
CA PHE A 328 16.32 22.61 -11.04
C PHE A 328 17.63 21.86 -11.26
N ASP A 329 18.78 22.47 -10.91
CA ASP A 329 20.08 21.80 -10.98
C ASP A 329 20.13 20.56 -10.09
N TRP A 330 19.58 20.64 -8.88
CA TRP A 330 19.48 19.49 -7.98
C TRP A 330 18.47 18.46 -8.45
N MET A 331 17.32 18.90 -8.98
CA MET A 331 16.32 17.99 -9.55
C MET A 331 16.87 17.21 -10.75
N GLU A 332 17.70 17.82 -11.59
CA GLU A 332 18.38 17.09 -12.67
C GLU A 332 19.24 15.96 -12.09
N LYS A 333 20.09 16.25 -11.10
CA LYS A 333 20.93 15.25 -10.42
C LYS A 333 20.12 14.14 -9.75
N ILE A 334 18.98 14.48 -9.15
CA ILE A 334 18.10 13.54 -8.44
C ILE A 334 17.30 12.66 -9.42
N PHE A 335 16.82 13.18 -10.54
CA PHE A 335 15.85 12.45 -11.38
C PHE A 335 16.44 11.93 -12.69
N CYS A 336 17.50 12.55 -13.20
CA CYS A 336 18.01 12.32 -14.56
C CYS A 336 19.33 11.55 -14.61
N HIS A 337 19.91 11.20 -13.46
CA HIS A 337 21.14 10.43 -13.34
C HIS A 337 20.91 9.20 -12.47
N GLU A 338 21.63 8.11 -12.76
CA GLU A 338 21.58 6.89 -11.95
C GLU A 338 22.31 7.12 -10.63
N HIS A 339 21.74 6.62 -9.53
CA HIS A 339 22.27 6.73 -8.17
C HIS A 339 21.63 5.64 -7.27
N GLU A 340 22.11 5.48 -6.03
CA GLU A 340 21.70 4.39 -5.14
C GLU A 340 20.19 4.39 -4.81
N GLY A 341 19.57 5.56 -4.74
CA GLY A 341 18.11 5.69 -4.57
C GLY A 341 17.28 4.86 -5.57
N PHE A 342 17.66 4.84 -6.85
CA PHE A 342 17.01 4.00 -7.86
C PHE A 342 17.21 2.49 -7.59
N HIS A 343 18.43 2.08 -7.23
CA HIS A 343 18.73 0.69 -6.91
C HIS A 343 17.99 0.23 -5.66
N ASN A 344 17.90 1.10 -4.64
CA ASN A 344 17.13 0.84 -3.44
C ASN A 344 15.66 0.57 -3.76
N THR A 345 15.00 1.46 -4.51
CA THR A 345 13.61 1.27 -4.95
C THR A 345 13.44 0.02 -5.83
N LEU A 346 14.40 -0.30 -6.70
CA LEU A 346 14.38 -1.53 -7.50
C LEU A 346 14.43 -2.80 -6.62
N ARG A 347 15.15 -2.79 -5.50
CA ARG A 347 15.14 -3.92 -4.53
C ARG A 347 13.75 -4.12 -3.93
N PHE A 348 13.09 -3.05 -3.49
CA PHE A 348 11.70 -3.10 -3.02
C PHE A 348 10.76 -3.62 -4.10
N HIS A 349 10.89 -3.13 -5.34
CA HIS A 349 10.06 -3.53 -6.48
C HIS A 349 10.18 -5.03 -6.77
N LYS A 350 11.40 -5.57 -6.81
CA LYS A 350 11.63 -7.00 -7.06
C LYS A 350 11.02 -7.89 -5.99
N ARG A 351 11.15 -7.50 -4.70
CA ARG A 351 10.53 -8.24 -3.60
C ARG A 351 9.01 -8.21 -3.72
N ALA A 352 8.44 -7.02 -3.86
CA ALA A 352 6.99 -6.85 -4.01
C ALA A 352 6.43 -7.64 -5.20
N LEU A 353 7.12 -7.64 -6.35
CA LEU A 353 6.72 -8.41 -7.53
C LEU A 353 6.69 -9.93 -7.24
N ALA A 354 7.69 -10.43 -6.52
CA ALA A 354 7.74 -11.85 -6.14
C ALA A 354 6.60 -12.21 -5.18
N ASP A 355 6.39 -11.40 -4.15
CA ASP A 355 5.32 -11.62 -3.16
C ASP A 355 3.93 -11.60 -3.84
N LEU A 356 3.69 -10.64 -4.73
CA LEU A 356 2.43 -10.52 -5.47
C LEU A 356 2.18 -11.70 -6.42
N ARG A 357 3.22 -12.16 -7.13
CA ARG A 357 3.10 -13.34 -7.99
C ARG A 357 2.73 -14.57 -7.19
N ASN A 358 3.39 -14.79 -6.06
CA ASN A 358 3.11 -15.93 -5.18
C ASN A 358 1.68 -15.84 -4.62
N ALA A 359 1.23 -14.66 -4.22
CA ALA A 359 -0.09 -14.45 -3.67
C ALA A 359 -1.23 -14.64 -4.69
N LEU A 360 -1.00 -14.24 -5.95
CA LEU A 360 -2.02 -14.28 -7.00
C LEU A 360 -1.97 -15.54 -7.87
N GLU A 361 -0.92 -16.37 -7.77
CA GLU A 361 -0.69 -17.55 -8.63
C GLU A 361 -1.91 -18.48 -8.75
N LYS A 362 -2.65 -18.64 -7.65
CA LYS A 362 -3.78 -19.58 -7.56
C LYS A 362 -5.14 -18.94 -7.86
N ASP A 363 -5.17 -17.64 -8.18
CA ASP A 363 -6.42 -16.95 -8.51
C ASP A 363 -6.85 -17.27 -9.94
N GLU A 364 -7.79 -18.19 -10.06
CA GLU A 364 -8.31 -18.70 -11.33
C GLU A 364 -9.12 -17.66 -12.11
N TYR A 365 -9.63 -16.62 -11.44
CA TYR A 365 -10.47 -15.59 -12.06
C TYR A 365 -9.66 -14.49 -12.76
N LEU A 366 -8.37 -14.36 -12.40
CA LEU A 366 -7.46 -13.41 -13.04
C LEU A 366 -6.95 -13.89 -14.41
N TRP A 367 -6.85 -12.94 -15.34
CA TRP A 367 -6.12 -13.06 -16.59
C TRP A 367 -4.63 -13.31 -16.32
N PRO A 368 -3.93 -14.04 -17.19
CA PRO A 368 -2.49 -14.30 -17.04
C PRO A 368 -1.65 -13.04 -16.85
N VAL A 369 -1.99 -11.94 -17.55
CA VAL A 369 -1.30 -10.65 -17.42
C VAL A 369 -1.35 -10.07 -16.01
N ASN A 370 -2.46 -10.32 -15.29
CA ASN A 370 -2.68 -9.87 -13.92
C ASN A 370 -2.08 -10.85 -12.91
N ARG A 371 -2.34 -12.14 -13.07
CA ARG A 371 -1.81 -13.21 -12.22
C ARG A 371 -0.28 -13.18 -12.13
N GLU A 372 0.38 -12.96 -13.27
CA GLU A 372 1.86 -12.92 -13.35
C GLU A 372 2.44 -11.51 -13.16
N MET A 373 1.59 -10.52 -12.85
CA MET A 373 1.96 -9.11 -12.69
C MET A 373 2.86 -8.59 -13.82
N ARG A 374 2.53 -8.95 -15.08
CA ARG A 374 3.41 -8.70 -16.24
C ARG A 374 3.65 -7.22 -16.50
N VAL A 375 2.65 -6.38 -16.24
CA VAL A 375 2.76 -4.93 -16.44
C VAL A 375 3.69 -4.31 -15.41
N MET A 376 3.55 -4.68 -14.13
CA MET A 376 4.49 -4.26 -13.07
C MET A 376 5.91 -4.74 -13.37
N ALA A 377 6.07 -5.99 -13.83
CA ALA A 377 7.38 -6.54 -14.17
C ALA A 377 8.09 -5.76 -15.28
N ALA A 378 7.35 -5.33 -16.31
CA ALA A 378 7.91 -4.54 -17.42
C ALA A 378 8.39 -3.13 -17.01
N ALA A 379 7.93 -2.64 -15.86
CA ALA A 379 8.25 -1.32 -15.32
C ALA A 379 9.55 -1.28 -14.49
N GLY A 380 10.10 -2.44 -14.11
CA GLY A 380 11.26 -2.57 -13.23
C GLY A 380 12.60 -2.19 -13.88
N SER A 381 12.72 -1.01 -14.50
CA SER A 381 13.90 -0.56 -15.23
C SER A 381 14.31 0.86 -14.86
N ILE A 382 15.53 1.00 -14.33
CA ILE A 382 16.15 2.28 -13.96
C ILE A 382 16.36 3.14 -15.22
N GLU A 383 16.87 2.56 -16.31
CA GLU A 383 17.07 3.25 -17.58
C GLU A 383 15.77 3.88 -18.11
N LYS A 384 14.66 3.11 -18.11
CA LYS A 384 13.35 3.64 -18.52
C LYS A 384 12.87 4.76 -17.58
N ALA A 385 13.08 4.62 -16.27
CA ALA A 385 12.71 5.64 -15.29
C ALA A 385 13.47 6.96 -15.55
N ILE A 386 14.79 6.90 -15.72
CA ILE A 386 15.64 8.05 -16.02
C ILE A 386 15.25 8.70 -17.34
N ALA A 387 15.02 7.91 -18.40
CA ALA A 387 14.60 8.44 -19.69
C ALA A 387 13.26 9.18 -19.61
N ALA A 388 12.28 8.61 -18.89
CA ALA A 388 11.00 9.24 -18.63
C ALA A 388 11.17 10.54 -17.82
N ASN A 389 12.02 10.52 -16.80
CA ASN A 389 12.31 11.67 -15.95
C ASN A 389 12.96 12.81 -16.72
N LYS A 390 13.92 12.54 -17.61
CA LYS A 390 14.54 13.56 -18.49
C LYS A 390 13.50 14.31 -19.32
N LYS A 391 12.52 13.60 -19.87
CA LYS A 391 11.41 14.23 -20.61
C LYS A 391 10.49 15.02 -19.67
N ALA A 392 10.14 14.42 -18.53
CA ALA A 392 9.21 14.99 -17.57
C ALA A 392 9.73 16.27 -16.92
N LEU A 393 11.03 16.32 -16.57
CA LEU A 393 11.68 17.47 -15.94
C LEU A 393 11.67 18.69 -16.88
N LYS A 394 11.97 18.50 -18.17
CA LYS A 394 11.88 19.58 -19.18
C LYS A 394 10.48 20.19 -19.25
N THR A 395 9.45 19.34 -19.31
CA THR A 395 8.05 19.81 -19.32
C THR A 395 7.67 20.48 -17.99
N PHE A 396 8.15 19.97 -16.87
CA PHE A 396 7.87 20.54 -15.55
C PHE A 396 8.50 21.92 -15.37
N ALA A 397 9.79 22.08 -15.74
CA ALA A 397 10.47 23.36 -15.70
C ALA A 397 9.72 24.42 -16.53
N ALA A 398 9.31 24.09 -17.75
CA ALA A 398 8.52 24.99 -18.59
C ALA A 398 7.18 25.42 -17.96
N SER A 399 6.54 24.54 -17.17
CA SER A 399 5.25 24.84 -16.53
C SER A 399 5.33 25.69 -15.26
N VAL A 400 6.54 25.83 -14.69
CA VAL A 400 6.77 26.61 -13.46
C VAL A 400 7.39 27.97 -13.78
N SER A 401 8.07 28.09 -14.93
CA SER A 401 8.61 29.36 -15.44
C SER A 401 7.60 30.21 -16.21
N SER A 402 6.42 29.67 -16.54
CA SER A 402 5.28 30.36 -17.15
C SER A 402 4.30 30.86 -16.09
#